data_AF-A0A1F4E5E3-F1
#
_entry.id   AF-A0A1F4E5E3-F1
#
_cell.length_a   1.000
_cell.length_b   1.000
_cell.length_c   1.000
_cell.angle_alpha   90.00
_cell.angle_beta   90.00
_cell.angle_gamma   90.00
#
_symmetry.space_group_name_H-M   'P 1'
#
loop_
_entity.id
_entity.type
_entity.pdbx_description
1 polymer ?
#
loop_
_entity_poly.entity_id
_entity_poly.type
_entity_poly.pdbx_seq_one_letter_code
_entity_poly.pdbx_strand_id
1 'polypeptide(L)'
;MSNSAFVRRLRGFLQEQLIAVQDYDNLATLMWNRRERYITDEEAFRLYERNWRFVDTKRMKPGERAFIARLVEKYGNGVLNV
;
A
#
# COMPACT_ATOMS: atom_id res chain seq x y z
N MET A 1 -14.59 27.85 -16.68
CA MET A 1 -15.49 26.68 -16.57
C MET A 1 -14.89 25.69 -15.58
N SER A 2 -15.68 25.25 -14.59
CA SER A 2 -15.19 24.60 -13.36
C SER A 2 -14.59 23.21 -13.60
N ASN A 3 -13.26 23.12 -13.56
CA ASN A 3 -12.49 21.88 -13.52
C ASN A 3 -12.52 21.21 -12.12
N SER A 4 -13.33 21.74 -11.18
CA SER A 4 -13.30 21.36 -9.76
C SER A 4 -13.85 19.96 -9.49
N ALA A 5 -14.91 19.54 -10.19
CA ALA A 5 -15.54 18.24 -9.97
C ALA A 5 -14.66 17.08 -10.46
N PHE A 6 -14.06 17.23 -11.65
CA PHE A 6 -13.13 16.24 -12.20
C PHE A 6 -11.90 16.09 -11.30
N VAL A 7 -11.25 17.19 -10.92
CA VAL A 7 -10.06 17.16 -10.04
C VAL A 7 -10.39 16.55 -8.68
N ARG A 8 -11.57 16.83 -8.12
CA ARG A 8 -12.01 16.21 -6.85
C ARG A 8 -12.17 14.70 -6.99
N ARG A 9 -12.83 14.24 -8.06
CA ARG A 9 -13.02 12.81 -8.32
C ARG A 9 -11.70 12.10 -8.60
N LEU A 10 -10.82 12.71 -9.38
CA LEU A 10 -9.49 12.19 -9.67
C LEU A 10 -8.66 12.09 -8.40
N ARG A 11 -8.68 13.11 -7.53
CA ARG A 11 -7.98 13.07 -6.25
C ARG A 11 -8.47 11.93 -5.37
N GLY A 12 -9.79 11.75 -5.27
CA GLY A 12 -10.38 10.62 -4.52
C GLY A 12 -9.91 9.28 -5.07
N PHE A 13 -9.97 9.10 -6.39
CA PHE A 13 -9.49 7.87 -7.04
C PHE A 13 -7.99 7.62 -6.79
N LEU A 14 -7.14 8.65 -6.91
CA LEU A 14 -5.71 8.49 -6.67
C LEU A 14 -5.41 8.19 -5.19
N GLN A 15 -6.17 8.76 -4.24
CA GLN A 15 -6.03 8.43 -2.82
C GLN A 15 -6.45 6.98 -2.50
N GLU A 16 -7.35 6.41 -3.29
CA GLU A 16 -7.79 5.02 -3.13
C GLU A 16 -6.88 4.00 -3.83
N GLN A 17 -6.04 4.44 -4.78
CA GLN A 17 -5.24 3.53 -5.61
C GLN A 17 -3.73 3.69 -5.41
N LEU A 18 -3.25 4.87 -5.04
CA LEU A 18 -1.83 5.15 -4.83
C LEU A 18 -1.53 5.34 -3.35
N ILE A 19 -0.43 4.76 -2.92
CA ILE A 19 0.08 4.86 -1.56
C ILE A 19 1.44 5.51 -1.58
N ALA A 20 1.72 6.36 -0.59
CA ALA A 20 3.07 6.86 -0.38
C ALA A 20 3.86 5.80 0.40
N VAL A 21 4.95 5.32 -0.20
CA VAL A 21 5.75 4.20 0.35
C VAL A 21 6.27 4.50 1.75
N GLN A 22 6.63 5.76 1.99
CA GLN A 22 7.16 6.28 3.25
C GLN A 22 6.16 6.30 4.42
N ASP A 23 4.85 6.12 4.16
CA ASP A 23 3.84 6.07 5.22
C ASP A 23 3.90 4.73 6.01
N TYR A 24 4.61 3.73 5.47
CA TYR A 24 4.66 2.37 5.98
C TYR A 24 6.12 1.88 6.08
N ASP A 25 6.61 1.70 7.31
CA ASP A 25 8.03 1.41 7.58
C ASP A 25 8.50 0.09 6.92
N ASN A 26 7.66 -0.96 6.95
CA ASN A 26 8.02 -2.22 6.30
C ASN A 26 7.99 -2.06 4.79
N LEU A 27 7.02 -1.34 4.23
CA LEU A 27 6.95 -1.13 2.79
C LEU A 27 8.15 -0.37 2.24
N ALA A 28 8.58 0.70 2.94
CA ALA A 28 9.80 1.42 2.62
C ALA A 28 11.03 0.49 2.65
N THR A 29 11.10 -0.40 3.63
CA THR A 29 12.15 -1.43 3.72
C THR A 29 12.10 -2.41 2.54
N LEU A 30 10.91 -2.89 2.16
CA LEU A 30 10.71 -3.79 1.02
C LEU A 30 11.07 -3.15 -0.32
N MET A 31 11.04 -1.82 -0.39
CA MET A 31 11.35 -1.02 -1.57
C MET A 31 12.76 -0.43 -1.57
N TRP A 32 13.69 -0.90 -0.73
CA TRP A 32 15.02 -0.31 -0.57
C TRP A 32 15.83 -0.14 -1.87
N ASN A 33 15.56 -0.95 -2.91
CA ASN A 33 16.23 -0.87 -4.22
C ASN A 33 15.42 -0.14 -5.31
N ARG A 34 14.24 0.39 -4.96
CA ARG A 34 13.31 1.09 -5.84
C ARG A 34 13.31 2.59 -5.55
N ARG A 35 12.99 3.42 -6.56
CA ARG A 35 13.02 4.89 -6.45
C ARG A 35 11.63 5.51 -6.43
N GLU A 36 10.60 4.71 -6.67
CA GLU A 36 9.20 5.12 -6.73
C GLU A 36 8.73 5.56 -5.35
N ARG A 37 8.20 6.78 -5.24
CA ARG A 37 7.64 7.31 -4.00
C ARG A 37 6.20 6.87 -3.77
N TYR A 38 5.50 6.63 -4.87
CA TYR A 38 4.13 6.18 -4.89
C TYR A 38 4.04 4.90 -5.68
N ILE A 39 3.31 3.93 -5.16
CA ILE A 39 2.98 2.68 -5.86
C ILE A 39 1.49 2.43 -5.73
N THR A 40 0.98 1.49 -6.51
CA THR A 40 -0.42 1.08 -6.38
C THR A 40 -0.66 0.20 -5.15
N ASP A 41 -1.89 0.18 -4.65
CA ASP A 41 -2.36 -0.76 -3.63
C ASP A 41 -2.01 -2.24 -3.99
N GLU A 42 -2.21 -2.62 -5.25
CA GLU A 42 -1.93 -3.98 -5.74
C GLU A 42 -0.44 -4.30 -5.75
N GLU A 43 0.42 -3.35 -6.14
CA GLU A 43 1.86 -3.51 -6.04
C GLU A 43 2.32 -3.63 -4.59
N ALA A 44 1.75 -2.83 -3.68
CA ALA A 44 2.04 -2.94 -2.25
C ALA A 44 1.66 -4.33 -1.72
N PHE A 45 0.49 -4.86 -2.10
CA PHE A 45 0.06 -6.21 -1.73
C PHE A 45 1.07 -7.27 -2.20
N ARG A 46 1.44 -7.26 -3.48
CA ARG A 46 2.43 -8.19 -4.04
C ARG A 46 3.80 -8.09 -3.36
N LEU A 47 4.20 -6.88 -2.95
CA LEU A 47 5.44 -6.67 -2.21
C LEU A 47 5.37 -7.33 -0.83
N TYR A 48 4.29 -7.12 -0.06
CA TYR A 48 4.12 -7.78 1.23
C TYR A 48 4.06 -9.29 1.10
N GLU A 49 3.27 -9.81 0.16
CA GLU A 49 3.10 -11.25 -0.06
C GLU A 49 4.44 -11.93 -0.37
N ARG A 50 5.16 -11.46 -1.39
CA ARG A 50 6.41 -12.09 -1.83
C ARG A 50 7.55 -11.96 -0.80
N ASN A 51 7.53 -10.94 0.03
CA ASN A 51 8.66 -10.56 0.88
C ASN A 51 8.34 -10.60 2.38
N TRP A 52 7.27 -11.30 2.78
CA TRP A 52 6.77 -11.30 4.15
C TRP A 52 7.81 -11.64 5.21
N ARG A 53 8.75 -12.54 4.90
CA ARG A 53 9.87 -12.90 5.78
C ARG A 53 10.75 -11.73 6.21
N PHE A 54 10.71 -10.60 5.50
CA PHE A 54 11.45 -9.37 5.82
C PHE A 54 10.60 -8.33 6.57
N VAL A 55 9.31 -8.60 6.78
CA VAL A 55 8.39 -7.71 7.49
C VAL A 55 8.60 -7.88 9.00
N ASP A 56 8.93 -6.78 9.68
CA ASP A 56 8.98 -6.71 11.14
C ASP A 56 7.56 -6.61 11.70
N THR A 57 6.95 -7.77 11.91
CA THR A 57 5.60 -7.90 12.49
C THR A 57 5.52 -7.48 13.96
N LYS A 58 6.66 -7.45 14.67
CA LYS A 58 6.73 -7.10 16.10
C LYS A 58 6.65 -5.59 16.32
N ARG A 59 7.27 -4.81 15.43
CA ARG A 59 7.30 -3.34 15.49
C ARG A 59 6.33 -2.67 14.53
N MET A 60 5.60 -3.44 13.72
CA MET A 60 4.59 -2.94 12.80
C MET A 60 3.54 -2.09 13.51
N LYS A 61 3.43 -0.82 13.08
CA LYS A 61 2.45 0.14 13.59
C LYS A 61 1.02 -0.32 13.28
N PRO A 62 0.03 -0.01 14.14
CA PRO A 62 -1.37 -0.39 13.90
C PRO A 62 -1.92 0.05 12.54
N GLY A 63 -1.52 1.24 12.06
CA GLY A 63 -1.94 1.75 10.75
C GLY A 63 -1.46 0.87 9.59
N GLU A 64 -0.21 0.40 9.62
CA GLU A 64 0.33 -0.50 8.60
C GLU A 64 -0.35 -1.87 8.64
N ARG A 65 -0.66 -2.38 9.84
CA ARG A 65 -1.40 -3.64 10.00
C ARG A 65 -2.81 -3.55 9.42
N ALA A 66 -3.52 -2.46 9.70
CA ALA A 66 -4.85 -2.22 9.14
C ALA A 66 -4.81 -2.04 7.62
N PHE A 67 -3.77 -1.38 7.11
CA PHE A 67 -3.53 -1.24 5.68
C PHE A 67 -3.33 -2.60 5.00
N ILE A 68 -2.45 -3.46 5.53
CA ILE A 68 -2.22 -4.81 5.01
C ILE A 68 -3.50 -5.64 5.04
N ALA A 69 -4.27 -5.59 6.14
CA ALA A 69 -5.55 -6.29 6.22
C ALA A 69 -6.53 -5.86 5.12
N ARG A 70 -6.64 -4.55 4.84
CA ARG A 70 -7.44 -4.04 3.72
C ARG A 70 -6.95 -4.56 2.36
N LEU A 71 -5.63 -4.68 2.17
CA LEU A 71 -5.07 -5.23 0.93
C LEU A 71 -5.35 -6.72 0.78
N VAL A 72 -5.28 -7.50 1.87
CA VAL A 72 -5.60 -8.93 1.89
C VAL A 72 -7.06 -9.17 1.49
N GLU A 73 -7.99 -8.39 2.03
CA GLU A 73 -9.40 -8.46 1.65
C GLU A 73 -9.60 -8.10 0.16
N LYS A 74 -8.89 -7.08 -0.34
CA LYS A 74 -9.08 -6.57 -1.70
C LYS A 74 -8.41 -7.41 -2.80
N TYR A 75 -7.24 -7.98 -2.52
CA TYR A 75 -6.39 -8.64 -3.53
C TYR A 75 -6.05 -10.11 -3.22
N GLY A 76 -6.14 -10.52 -1.94
CA GLY A 76 -5.74 -11.85 -1.47
C GLY A 76 -6.90 -12.82 -1.22
N ASN A 77 -8.15 -12.42 -1.53
CA ASN A 77 -9.35 -13.18 -1.16
C ASN A 77 -9.39 -13.54 0.35
N GLY A 78 -8.88 -12.65 1.22
CA GLY A 78 -8.83 -12.88 2.66
C GLY A 78 -7.59 -13.62 3.17
N VAL A 79 -6.65 -14.01 2.29
CA VAL A 79 -5.41 -14.70 2.68
C VAL A 79 -4.18 -13.98 2.11
N LEU A 80 -3.10 -13.96 2.89
CA LEU A 80 -1.78 -13.51 2.45
C LEU A 80 -0.88 -14.75 2.29
N ASN A 81 -0.36 -15.00 1.09
CA ASN A 81 0.47 -16.17 0.82
C ASN A 81 1.93 -15.90 1.23
N VAL A 82 2.37 -16.41 2.39
CA VAL A 82 3.64 -16.02 3.04
C VAL A 82 4.48 -17.18 3.56
#